data_AF-A0A943JMQ6-F1
#
_entry.id   AF-A0A943JMQ6-F1
#
_cell.length_a   1.000
_cell.length_b   1.000
_cell.length_c   1.000
_cell.angle_alpha   90.00
_cell.angle_beta   90.00
_cell.angle_gamma   90.00
#
_symmetry.space_group_name_H-M   'P 1'
#
loop_
_entity.id
_entity.type
_entity.pdbx_description
1 polymer ?
#
loop_
_entity_poly.entity_id
_entity_poly.type
_entity_poly.pdbx_seq_one_letter_code
_entity_poly.pdbx_strand_id
1 'polypeptide(L)'
;MPGYVIHLAIAEKYLEKNKKENYDEFIDGVIYPDETDNKYKTHYWNEMRSVNLSNFFKENKLDTSFNRGYFLHLLTDYLFYNKYIEYWSTDIYTDYDLLNPYLLKKYHVKLPSKIKKYVHVAEQGKSLKILSKEVVDKFIEDLSNLDLEHIKEEIMKAPKEWTKVRPLKEP
;
A
#
# COMPACT_ATOMS: atom_id res chain seq x y z
N MET A 1 -5.82 0.47 5.70
CA MET A 1 -4.80 0.14 4.70
C MET A 1 -5.53 0.24 3.36
N PRO A 2 -4.90 0.73 2.30
CA PRO A 2 -5.42 0.62 0.94
C PRO A 2 -5.83 -0.82 0.63
N GLY A 3 -6.78 -1.00 -0.30
CA GLY A 3 -7.16 -2.35 -0.73
C GLY A 3 -6.01 -3.06 -1.45
N TYR A 4 -5.98 -4.39 -1.40
CA TYR A 4 -4.97 -5.23 -2.07
C TYR A 4 -4.72 -4.84 -3.54
N VAL A 5 -5.78 -4.49 -4.28
CA VAL A 5 -5.65 -4.11 -5.70
C VAL A 5 -4.87 -2.82 -5.87
N ILE A 6 -4.97 -1.86 -4.93
CA ILE A 6 -4.18 -0.63 -4.97
C ILE A 6 -2.69 -0.94 -4.72
N HIS A 7 -2.39 -1.74 -3.69
CA HIS A 7 -1.01 -2.17 -3.40
C HIS A 7 -0.38 -2.88 -4.60
N LEU A 8 -1.11 -3.82 -5.21
CA LEU A 8 -0.64 -4.54 -6.38
C LEU A 8 -0.53 -3.64 -7.61
N ALA A 9 -1.43 -2.69 -7.82
CA ALA A 9 -1.31 -1.73 -8.92
C ALA A 9 -0.04 -0.87 -8.82
N ILE A 10 0.30 -0.41 -7.61
CA ILE A 10 1.58 0.29 -7.35
C ILE A 10 2.76 -0.64 -7.67
N ALA A 11 2.71 -1.88 -7.20
CA ALA A 11 3.77 -2.86 -7.41
C ALA A 11 4.01 -3.17 -8.90
N GLU A 12 2.94 -3.41 -9.68
CA GLU A 12 3.04 -3.66 -11.13
C GLU A 12 3.71 -2.48 -11.84
N LYS A 13 3.29 -1.24 -11.54
CA LYS A 13 3.88 -0.03 -12.12
C LYS A 13 5.32 0.21 -11.67
N TYR A 14 5.67 -0.16 -10.44
CA TYR A 14 7.03 -0.09 -9.94
C TYR A 14 7.94 -1.10 -10.68
N LEU A 15 7.48 -2.34 -10.83
CA LEU A 15 8.20 -3.43 -11.51
C LEU A 15 8.36 -3.20 -13.02
N GLU A 16 7.47 -2.42 -13.63
CA GLU A 16 7.65 -1.94 -15.00
C GLU A 16 8.95 -1.13 -15.16
N LYS A 17 9.31 -0.35 -14.15
CA LYS A 17 10.45 0.58 -14.14
C LYS A 17 11.71 -0.06 -13.53
N ASN A 18 11.53 -1.06 -12.66
CA ASN A 18 12.59 -1.69 -11.88
C ASN A 18 12.80 -3.17 -12.29
N LYS A 19 13.30 -3.39 -13.50
CA LYS A 19 13.46 -4.74 -14.11
C LYS A 19 14.44 -5.69 -13.41
N LYS A 20 15.21 -5.19 -12.44
CA LYS A 20 16.14 -5.99 -11.63
C LYS A 20 15.45 -6.81 -10.54
N GLU A 21 14.22 -6.45 -10.19
CA GLU A 21 13.48 -7.14 -9.14
C GLU A 21 13.00 -8.52 -9.61
N ASN A 22 13.04 -9.52 -8.73
CA ASN A 22 12.31 -10.75 -8.94
C ASN A 22 10.81 -10.48 -8.73
N TYR A 23 10.02 -10.67 -9.78
CA TYR A 23 8.59 -10.36 -9.78
C TYR A 23 7.83 -11.11 -8.67
N ASP A 24 7.99 -12.43 -8.59
CA ASP A 24 7.22 -13.25 -7.66
C ASP A 24 7.58 -12.94 -6.21
N GLU A 25 8.88 -12.82 -5.90
CA GLU A 25 9.34 -12.44 -4.56
C GLU A 25 8.85 -11.05 -4.16
N PHE A 26 8.89 -10.09 -5.09
CA PHE A 26 8.43 -8.73 -4.82
C PHE A 26 6.93 -8.69 -4.54
N ILE A 27 6.12 -9.36 -5.36
CA ILE A 27 4.66 -9.44 -5.17
C ILE A 27 4.31 -10.15 -3.86
N ASP A 28 5.04 -11.21 -3.50
CA ASP A 28 4.88 -11.88 -2.21
C ASP A 28 5.22 -10.96 -1.05
N GLY A 29 6.29 -10.16 -1.16
CA GLY A 29 6.63 -9.13 -0.19
C GLY A 29 5.54 -8.07 -0.04
N VAL A 30 4.92 -7.65 -1.14
CA VAL A 30 3.84 -6.64 -1.13
C VAL A 30 2.62 -7.13 -0.36
N ILE A 31 2.21 -8.39 -0.50
CA ILE A 31 0.97 -8.89 0.12
C ILE A 31 1.18 -9.50 1.51
N TYR A 32 2.39 -9.95 1.82
CA TYR A 32 2.76 -10.57 3.09
C TYR A 32 2.24 -9.83 4.36
N PRO A 33 2.31 -8.49 4.46
CA PRO A 33 1.95 -7.80 5.70
C PRO A 33 0.48 -7.94 6.05
N ASP A 34 -0.37 -8.07 5.03
CA ASP A 34 -1.82 -8.16 5.16
C ASP A 34 -2.36 -9.59 5.19
N GLU A 35 -1.53 -10.58 4.84
CA GLU A 35 -1.87 -12.01 4.92
C GLU A 35 -1.71 -12.60 6.31
N THR A 36 -0.91 -11.99 7.18
CA THR A 36 -0.68 -12.48 8.54
C THR A 36 -1.82 -12.13 9.50
N ASP A 37 -2.10 -13.03 10.43
CA ASP A 37 -3.06 -12.80 11.51
C ASP A 37 -2.58 -11.70 12.48
N ASN A 38 -1.25 -11.56 12.67
CA ASN A 38 -0.68 -10.57 13.57
C ASN A 38 -0.13 -9.35 12.80
N LYS A 39 -1.07 -8.45 12.44
CA LYS A 39 -0.76 -7.22 11.70
C LYS A 39 0.07 -6.21 12.49
N TYR A 40 0.02 -6.24 13.83
CA TYR A 40 0.83 -5.37 14.67
C TYR A 40 2.33 -5.64 14.48
N LYS A 41 2.68 -6.93 14.35
CA LYS A 41 4.06 -7.34 14.08
C LYS A 41 4.50 -6.90 12.69
N THR A 42 3.67 -7.11 11.66
CA THR A 42 4.09 -6.82 10.29
C THR A 42 4.02 -5.35 9.89
N HIS A 43 3.19 -4.55 10.56
CA HIS A 43 3.15 -3.10 10.35
C HIS A 43 4.00 -2.32 11.37
N TYR A 44 4.68 -3.04 12.27
CA TYR A 44 5.58 -2.52 13.28
C TYR A 44 4.94 -1.53 14.26
N TRP A 45 3.66 -1.70 14.58
CA TRP A 45 2.93 -0.77 15.44
C TRP A 45 1.83 -1.44 16.27
N ASN A 46 1.35 -0.76 17.32
CA ASN A 46 0.37 -1.28 18.29
C ASN A 46 -1.04 -0.68 18.11
N GLU A 47 -1.19 0.30 17.22
CA GLU A 47 -2.45 0.96 16.90
C GLU A 47 -2.91 0.57 15.50
N MET A 48 -4.23 0.51 15.33
CA MET A 48 -4.85 0.24 14.03
C MET A 48 -4.46 1.35 13.04
N ARG A 49 -4.06 0.99 11.82
CA ARG A 49 -3.79 1.91 10.69
C ARG A 49 -2.51 2.77 10.78
N SER A 50 -1.61 2.42 11.68
CA SER A 50 -0.31 3.08 11.81
C SER A 50 0.82 2.14 11.39
N VAL A 51 1.86 2.71 10.81
CA VAL A 51 3.05 1.99 10.34
C VAL A 51 4.29 2.64 10.93
N ASN A 52 5.26 1.83 11.35
CA ASN A 52 6.56 2.32 11.78
C ASN A 52 7.67 1.88 10.83
N LEU A 53 7.96 2.75 9.84
CA LEU A 53 8.97 2.47 8.82
C LEU A 53 10.39 2.42 9.42
N SER A 54 10.67 3.18 10.48
CA SER A 54 11.97 3.12 11.15
C SER A 54 12.22 1.77 11.82
N ASN A 55 11.18 1.17 12.43
CA ASN A 55 11.28 -0.15 13.06
C ASN A 55 11.49 -1.26 12.03
N PHE A 56 10.88 -1.16 10.84
CA PHE A 56 11.15 -2.10 9.75
C PHE A 56 12.66 -2.22 9.47
N PHE A 57 13.38 -1.09 9.41
CA PHE A 57 14.83 -1.05 9.16
C PHE A 57 15.71 -1.47 10.36
N LYS A 58 15.15 -1.66 11.55
CA LYS A 58 15.90 -2.29 12.66
C LYS A 58 16.07 -3.78 12.46
N GLU A 59 15.15 -4.40 11.71
CA GLU A 59 15.07 -5.85 11.54
C GLU A 59 15.36 -6.30 10.10
N ASN A 60 15.21 -5.42 9.12
CA ASN A 60 15.29 -5.76 7.69
C ASN A 60 16.24 -4.86 6.90
N LYS A 61 16.69 -5.37 5.76
CA LYS A 61 17.46 -4.66 4.73
C LYS A 61 16.72 -4.74 3.39
N LEU A 62 16.96 -3.77 2.49
CA LEU A 62 16.39 -3.75 1.13
C LEU A 62 17.23 -4.51 0.11
N ASP A 63 17.85 -5.61 0.53
CA ASP A 63 18.77 -6.44 -0.26
C ASP A 63 18.08 -7.58 -1.02
N THR A 64 16.78 -7.82 -0.77
CA THR A 64 15.96 -8.80 -1.48
C THR A 64 14.73 -8.14 -2.09
N SER A 65 14.22 -8.69 -3.21
CA SER A 65 12.99 -8.21 -3.83
C SER A 65 11.78 -8.34 -2.89
N PHE A 66 11.74 -9.41 -2.09
CA PHE A 66 10.75 -9.57 -1.03
C PHE A 66 10.75 -8.39 -0.04
N ASN A 67 11.90 -8.06 0.56
CA ASN A 67 11.95 -6.96 1.53
C ASN A 67 11.64 -5.61 0.90
N ARG A 68 11.96 -5.42 -0.39
CA ARG A 68 11.61 -4.20 -1.14
C ARG A 68 10.11 -4.11 -1.40
N GLY A 69 9.46 -5.22 -1.75
CA GLY A 69 8.01 -5.32 -1.89
C GLY A 69 7.30 -5.06 -0.56
N TYR A 70 7.81 -5.65 0.53
CA TYR A 70 7.30 -5.43 1.89
C TYR A 70 7.45 -3.96 2.30
N PHE A 71 8.62 -3.37 2.06
CA PHE A 71 8.82 -1.96 2.36
C PHE A 71 7.88 -1.05 1.54
N LEU A 72 7.67 -1.35 0.26
CA LEU A 72 6.72 -0.62 -0.58
C LEU A 72 5.28 -0.73 -0.05
N HIS A 73 4.87 -1.89 0.47
CA HIS A 73 3.57 -2.03 1.15
C HIS A 73 3.44 -1.07 2.33
N LEU A 74 4.42 -1.11 3.24
CA LEU A 74 4.41 -0.28 4.44
C LEU A 74 4.43 1.21 4.11
N LEU A 75 5.20 1.61 3.10
CA LEU A 75 5.26 2.97 2.59
C LEU A 75 3.92 3.40 1.96
N THR A 76 3.26 2.47 1.26
CA THR A 76 1.93 2.67 0.68
C THR A 76 0.91 2.97 1.78
N ASP A 77 0.86 2.14 2.82
CA ASP A 77 0.00 2.38 3.98
C ASP A 77 0.28 3.74 4.64
N TYR A 78 1.56 4.03 4.91
CA TYR A 78 1.96 5.26 5.55
C TYR A 78 1.52 6.49 4.76
N LEU A 79 1.80 6.53 3.46
CA LEU A 79 1.51 7.68 2.61
C LEU A 79 0.01 7.83 2.34
N PHE A 80 -0.73 6.73 2.25
CA PHE A 80 -2.18 6.79 2.04
C PHE A 80 -2.87 7.63 3.11
N TYR A 81 -2.56 7.35 4.38
CA TYR A 81 -3.12 8.07 5.51
C TYR A 81 -2.55 9.48 5.67
N ASN A 82 -1.25 9.65 5.41
CA ASN A 82 -0.60 10.94 5.63
C ASN A 82 -0.78 11.95 4.49
N LYS A 83 -1.09 11.51 3.27
CA LYS A 83 -1.11 12.40 2.10
C LYS A 83 -2.36 12.31 1.24
N TYR A 84 -3.02 11.17 1.15
CA TYR A 84 -4.04 10.95 0.09
C TYR A 84 -5.49 10.88 0.57
N ILE A 85 -5.74 10.64 1.87
CA ILE A 85 -7.10 10.69 2.42
C ILE A 85 -7.19 11.76 3.51
N GLU A 86 -8.27 12.54 3.51
CA GLU A 86 -8.47 13.62 4.49
C GLU A 86 -9.20 13.17 5.77
N TYR A 87 -10.10 12.20 5.63
CA TYR A 87 -10.94 11.69 6.71
C TYR A 87 -11.07 10.18 6.59
N TRP A 88 -11.52 9.54 7.67
CA TRP A 88 -11.76 8.10 7.70
C TRP A 88 -13.24 7.77 7.85
N SER A 89 -13.74 6.87 7.01
CA SER A 89 -15.04 6.21 7.18
C SER A 89 -14.96 4.76 6.68
N THR A 90 -15.81 3.88 7.22
CA THR A 90 -15.95 2.51 6.75
C THR A 90 -16.49 2.43 5.32
N ASP A 91 -17.04 3.51 4.78
CA ASP A 91 -17.40 3.64 3.37
C ASP A 91 -16.22 3.38 2.42
N ILE A 92 -14.96 3.52 2.89
CA ILE A 92 -13.75 3.26 2.10
C ILE A 92 -13.71 1.84 1.54
N TYR A 93 -14.31 0.87 2.23
CA TYR A 93 -14.36 -0.51 1.76
C TYR A 93 -15.27 -0.66 0.54
N THR A 94 -16.38 0.09 0.50
CA THR A 94 -17.23 0.14 -0.69
C THR A 94 -16.49 0.82 -1.85
N ASP A 95 -15.71 1.86 -1.57
CA ASP A 95 -14.90 2.51 -2.59
C ASP A 95 -13.85 1.57 -3.19
N TYR A 96 -13.20 0.74 -2.37
CA TYR A 96 -12.30 -0.30 -2.87
C TYR A 96 -13.02 -1.26 -3.83
N ASP A 97 -14.17 -1.78 -3.42
CA ASP A 97 -14.95 -2.71 -4.23
C ASP A 97 -15.44 -2.10 -5.55
N LEU A 98 -15.75 -0.80 -5.56
CA LEU A 98 -16.10 -0.03 -6.76
C LEU A 98 -14.89 0.21 -7.67
N LEU A 99 -13.70 0.44 -7.09
CA LEU A 99 -12.47 0.72 -7.82
C LEU A 99 -11.79 -0.55 -8.35
N ASN A 100 -11.94 -1.69 -7.70
CA ASN A 100 -11.25 -2.93 -8.04
C ASN A 100 -11.34 -3.29 -9.53
N PRO A 101 -12.51 -3.32 -10.20
CA PRO A 101 -12.58 -3.65 -11.64
C PRO A 101 -11.82 -2.67 -12.53
N TYR A 102 -11.88 -1.37 -12.18
CA TYR A 102 -11.17 -0.32 -12.91
C TYR A 102 -9.66 -0.49 -12.78
N LEU A 103 -9.16 -0.68 -11.56
CA LEU A 103 -7.74 -0.80 -11.27
C LEU A 103 -7.14 -2.08 -11.86
N LEU A 104 -7.84 -3.22 -11.72
CA LEU A 104 -7.43 -4.50 -12.30
C LEU A 104 -7.21 -4.37 -13.82
N LYS A 105 -8.14 -3.70 -14.51
CA LYS A 105 -8.07 -3.50 -15.96
C LYS A 105 -6.99 -2.50 -16.35
N LYS A 106 -6.97 -1.31 -15.73
CA LYS A 106 -6.08 -0.22 -16.12
C LYS A 106 -4.61 -0.53 -15.87
N TYR A 107 -4.31 -1.14 -14.72
CA TYR A 107 -2.94 -1.41 -14.28
C TYR A 107 -2.52 -2.87 -14.54
N HIS A 108 -3.34 -3.64 -15.25
CA HIS A 108 -3.06 -5.04 -15.60
C HIS A 108 -2.66 -5.91 -14.39
N VAL A 109 -3.30 -5.65 -13.24
CA VAL A 109 -2.95 -6.29 -11.97
C VAL A 109 -3.20 -7.79 -12.03
N LYS A 110 -2.16 -8.58 -11.76
CA LYS A 110 -2.30 -10.02 -11.57
C LYS A 110 -2.62 -10.31 -10.11
N LEU A 111 -3.77 -10.91 -9.86
CA LEU A 111 -4.19 -11.29 -8.50
C LEU A 111 -3.60 -12.65 -8.10
N PRO A 112 -2.73 -12.72 -7.08
CA PRO A 112 -2.29 -13.98 -6.50
C PRO A 112 -3.47 -14.78 -5.94
N SER A 113 -3.51 -16.09 -6.18
CA SER A 113 -4.64 -16.95 -5.79
C SER A 113 -4.98 -16.88 -4.31
N LYS A 114 -3.97 -16.71 -3.44
CA LYS A 114 -4.12 -16.63 -1.98
C LYS A 114 -4.93 -15.42 -1.49
N ILE A 115 -4.91 -14.30 -2.23
CA ILE A 115 -5.65 -13.09 -1.86
C ILE A 115 -6.97 -12.87 -2.61
N LYS A 116 -7.27 -13.66 -3.66
CA LYS A 116 -8.48 -13.48 -4.50
C LYS A 116 -9.78 -13.41 -3.69
N LYS A 117 -9.86 -14.18 -2.60
CA LYS A 117 -11.04 -14.22 -1.71
C LYS A 117 -11.31 -12.91 -0.96
N TYR A 118 -10.34 -12.00 -0.89
CA TYR A 118 -10.47 -10.69 -0.24
C TYR A 118 -10.73 -9.54 -1.22
N VAL A 119 -10.77 -9.82 -2.54
CA VAL A 119 -11.02 -8.82 -3.56
C VAL A 119 -12.46 -8.94 -4.03
N HIS A 120 -13.31 -8.01 -3.59
CA HIS A 120 -14.72 -7.99 -3.93
C HIS A 120 -15.03 -6.95 -5.01
N VAL A 121 -16.23 -7.03 -5.57
CA VAL A 121 -16.76 -6.07 -6.53
C VAL A 121 -18.09 -5.57 -5.98
N ALA A 122 -18.27 -4.26 -5.97
CA ALA A 122 -19.47 -3.66 -5.40
C ALA A 122 -20.71 -3.94 -6.26
N GLU A 123 -21.86 -3.98 -5.59
CA GLU A 123 -23.17 -4.05 -6.24
C GLU A 123 -23.45 -2.81 -7.10
N GLN A 124 -24.30 -2.96 -8.12
CA GLN A 124 -24.70 -1.86 -9.00
C GLN A 124 -25.42 -0.73 -8.22
N GLY A 125 -25.23 0.51 -8.67
CA GLY A 125 -25.92 1.68 -8.12
C GLY A 125 -25.22 2.39 -6.95
N LYS A 126 -24.06 1.91 -6.49
CA LYS A 126 -23.23 2.61 -5.50
C LYS A 126 -22.28 3.61 -6.17
N SER A 127 -21.89 4.65 -5.42
CA SER A 127 -20.94 5.68 -5.86
C SER A 127 -19.78 5.81 -4.88
N LEU A 128 -18.64 6.27 -5.37
CA LEU A 128 -17.47 6.56 -4.53
C LEU A 128 -17.79 7.69 -3.54
N LYS A 129 -17.28 7.59 -2.30
CA LYS A 129 -17.54 8.57 -1.23
C LYS A 129 -16.28 9.25 -0.70
N ILE A 130 -15.21 8.48 -0.50
CA ILE A 130 -13.96 8.91 0.14
C ILE A 130 -12.85 9.07 -0.90
N LEU A 131 -12.75 8.12 -1.82
CA LEU A 131 -11.75 8.08 -2.87
C LEU A 131 -12.33 8.56 -4.19
N SER A 132 -11.48 9.08 -5.07
CA SER A 132 -11.81 9.28 -6.48
C SER A 132 -10.84 8.49 -7.34
N LYS A 133 -11.22 8.22 -8.59
CA LYS A 133 -10.31 7.55 -9.54
C LYS A 133 -9.04 8.37 -9.73
N GLU A 134 -9.17 9.68 -9.82
CA GLU A 134 -8.07 10.63 -10.01
C GLU A 134 -7.10 10.61 -8.84
N VAL A 135 -7.62 10.63 -7.60
CA VAL A 135 -6.80 10.55 -6.38
C VAL A 135 -6.03 9.22 -6.34
N VAL A 136 -6.71 8.10 -6.62
CA VAL A 136 -6.08 6.77 -6.58
C VAL A 136 -5.09 6.58 -7.73
N ASP A 137 -5.39 7.08 -8.92
CA ASP A 137 -4.47 7.04 -10.05
C ASP A 137 -3.21 7.87 -9.79
N LYS A 138 -3.37 9.07 -9.24
CA LYS A 138 -2.25 9.90 -8.82
C LYS A 138 -1.42 9.22 -7.74
N PHE A 139 -2.08 8.60 -6.75
CA PHE A 139 -1.42 7.85 -5.70
C PHE A 139 -0.57 6.70 -6.26
N ILE A 140 -1.12 5.94 -7.20
CA ILE A 140 -0.41 4.84 -7.86
C ILE A 140 0.80 5.36 -8.64
N GLU A 141 0.63 6.43 -9.42
CA GLU A 141 1.71 7.01 -10.21
C GLU A 141 2.83 7.54 -9.30
N ASP A 142 2.49 8.34 -8.29
CA ASP A 142 3.46 8.93 -7.37
C ASP A 142 4.30 7.86 -6.66
N LEU A 143 3.66 6.81 -6.12
CA LEU A 143 4.37 5.77 -5.37
C LEU A 143 5.17 4.82 -6.26
N SER A 144 4.68 4.52 -7.46
CA SER A 144 5.40 3.67 -8.40
C SER A 144 6.71 4.30 -8.92
N ASN A 145 6.87 5.62 -8.76
CA ASN A 145 8.06 6.38 -9.15
C ASN A 145 9.07 6.59 -8.01
N LEU A 146 8.78 6.12 -6.79
CA LEU A 146 9.68 6.34 -5.65
C LEU A 146 10.98 5.54 -5.79
N ASP A 147 12.09 6.17 -5.41
CA ASP A 147 13.35 5.46 -5.16
C ASP A 147 13.38 4.97 -3.71
N LEU A 148 13.23 3.65 -3.53
CA LEU A 148 13.18 3.04 -2.21
C LEU A 148 14.48 3.20 -1.41
N GLU A 149 15.66 3.27 -2.07
CA GLU A 149 16.92 3.52 -1.34
C GLU A 149 16.98 4.97 -0.86
N HIS A 150 16.56 5.91 -1.70
CA HIS A 150 16.49 7.31 -1.30
C HIS A 150 15.55 7.53 -0.11
N ILE A 151 14.33 6.96 -0.16
CA ILE A 151 13.37 7.06 0.96
C ILE A 151 13.93 6.41 2.23
N LYS A 152 14.61 5.27 2.12
CA LYS A 152 15.32 4.66 3.26
C LYS A 152 16.33 5.61 3.87
N GLU A 153 17.14 6.30 3.07
CA GLU A 153 18.09 7.29 3.58
C GLU A 153 17.39 8.43 4.34
N GLU A 154 16.26 8.93 3.82
CA GLU A 154 15.46 9.96 4.49
C GLU A 154 14.93 9.47 5.85
N ILE A 155 14.40 8.24 5.90
CA ILE A 155 13.91 7.62 7.14
C ILE A 155 15.03 7.46 8.16
N MET A 156 16.23 7.02 7.72
CA MET A 156 17.37 6.84 8.61
C MET A 156 17.91 8.18 9.15
N LYS A 157 17.80 9.26 8.38
CA LYS A 157 18.20 10.62 8.81
C LYS A 157 17.21 11.22 9.81
N ALA A 158 15.91 11.01 9.60
CA ALA A 158 14.86 11.65 10.40
C ALA A 158 13.75 10.65 10.83
N PRO A 159 14.08 9.60 11.62
CA PRO A 159 13.17 8.48 11.86
C PRO A 159 11.85 8.89 12.51
N LYS A 160 11.85 9.92 13.37
CA LYS A 160 10.64 10.40 14.07
C LYS A 160 9.57 10.98 13.13
N GLU A 161 9.95 11.41 11.93
CA GLU A 161 9.04 11.98 10.93
C GLU A 161 8.30 10.91 10.12
N TRP A 162 8.67 9.63 10.28
CA TRP A 162 8.15 8.50 9.51
C TRP A 162 7.46 7.43 10.37
N THR A 163 7.06 7.80 11.58
CA THR A 163 6.42 6.89 12.55
C THR A 163 5.04 7.33 13.01
N LYS A 164 4.58 8.51 12.56
CA LYS A 164 3.30 9.07 12.98
C LYS A 164 2.36 9.18 11.80
N VAL A 165 1.13 8.75 12.02
CA VAL A 165 0.03 9.06 11.12
C VAL A 165 -0.57 10.39 11.56
N ARG A 166 -0.77 11.32 10.62
CA ARG A 166 -1.45 12.58 10.89
C ARG A 166 -2.87 12.31 11.40
N PRO A 167 -3.43 13.17 12.27
CA PRO A 167 -4.84 13.10 12.61
C PRO A 167 -5.70 13.22 11.35
N LEU A 168 -6.60 12.25 11.16
CA LEU A 168 -7.61 12.31 10.09
C LEU A 168 -8.84 13.05 10.62
N LYS A 169 -9.52 13.79 9.76
CA LYS A 169 -10.78 14.46 10.12
C LYS A 169 -11.86 13.42 10.41
N GLU A 170 -12.82 13.78 11.26
CA GLU A 170 -14.08 13.05 11.38
C GLU A 170 -14.98 13.39 10.19
N PRO A 171 -15.72 12.41 9.64
CA PRO A 171 -16.61 12.61 8.49
C PRO A 171 -17.81 13.51 8.79
#